data_AF-A0A3P6RXJ6-F1
#
_entry.id   AF-A0A3P6RXJ6-F1
#
_cell.length_a   1.000
_cell.length_b   1.000
_cell.length_c   1.000
_cell.angle_alpha   90.00
_cell.angle_beta   90.00
_cell.angle_gamma   90.00
#
_symmetry.space_group_name_H-M   'P 1'
#
loop_
_entity.id
_entity.type
_entity.pdbx_description
1 polymer ?
#
loop_
_entity_poly.entity_id
_entity_poly.type
_entity_poly.pdbx_seq_one_letter_code
_entity_poly.pdbx_strand_id
1 'polypeptide(L)'
;HEVVIDEKGNTAKLFTSYETKGIIGNDGRHYVLDLLRTMPPDVHYLQDAEVTEKSKQMGFPRPFPHKLATLRQELVDIFHEARCMQFIKMAAAHVRQQLNASKESQESVDIENEVTRALVEVSEGRDPLTTCNITKEALSKAAEAVHSLRPDTFDVRFNPDCFSNTVKHAPGEDLEKQRRLVMEAAEFLVTCQLPEFVSSCVDASITPIDGESLCDLMHARGINVRYLGDIVRM
;
A
#
# COMPACT_ATOMS: atom_id res chain seq x y z
N HIS A 1 -2.13 -19.51 3.88
CA HIS A 1 -1.98 -20.96 3.62
C HIS A 1 -0.51 -21.32 3.49
N GLU A 2 -0.06 -22.47 3.98
CA GLU A 2 1.29 -22.97 3.65
C GLU A 2 1.22 -23.78 2.35
N VAL A 3 2.11 -23.48 1.40
CA VAL A 3 2.16 -24.11 0.08
C VAL A 3 3.56 -24.67 -0.13
N VAL A 4 3.65 -25.91 -0.60
CA VAL A 4 4.91 -26.54 -0.97
C VAL A 4 5.40 -25.93 -2.28
N ILE A 5 6.60 -25.36 -2.29
CA ILE A 5 7.16 -24.62 -3.42
C ILE A 5 8.17 -25.41 -4.24
N ASP A 6 8.64 -26.55 -3.73
CA ASP A 6 9.60 -27.40 -4.46
C ASP A 6 9.48 -28.89 -4.13
N GLU A 7 10.16 -29.71 -4.93
CA GLU A 7 10.23 -31.16 -4.78
C GLU A 7 10.98 -31.61 -3.50
N LYS A 8 11.67 -30.67 -2.83
CA LYS A 8 12.40 -30.92 -1.57
C LYS A 8 11.50 -30.76 -0.35
N GLY A 9 10.23 -30.38 -0.54
CA GLY A 9 9.26 -30.20 0.53
C GLY A 9 9.39 -28.85 1.24
N ASN A 10 10.12 -27.89 0.66
CA ASN A 10 10.16 -26.54 1.22
C ASN A 10 8.78 -25.89 1.09
N THR A 11 8.32 -25.24 2.14
CA THR A 11 7.02 -24.57 2.19
C THR A 11 7.19 -23.06 2.25
N ALA A 12 6.28 -22.34 1.60
CA ALA A 12 6.14 -20.90 1.71
C ALA A 12 4.75 -20.55 2.26
N LYS A 13 4.67 -19.47 3.04
CA LYS A 13 3.38 -18.90 3.46
C LYS A 13 2.80 -18.07 2.31
N LEU A 14 1.70 -18.55 1.76
CA LEU A 14 0.87 -17.87 0.77
C LEU A 14 -0.21 -17.04 1.48
N PHE A 15 -0.28 -15.76 1.16
CA PHE A 15 -1.32 -14.83 1.63
C PHE A 15 -2.29 -14.56 0.47
N THR A 16 -3.52 -15.03 0.58
CA THR A 16 -4.57 -14.91 -0.44
C THR A 16 -5.89 -14.51 0.21
N SER A 17 -6.88 -14.14 -0.60
CA SER A 17 -8.26 -14.01 -0.12
C SER A 17 -8.75 -15.35 0.45
N TYR A 18 -9.68 -15.26 1.40
CA TYR A 18 -10.40 -16.38 1.97
C TYR A 18 -11.16 -17.21 0.91
N GLU A 19 -11.64 -16.54 -0.15
CA GLU A 19 -12.40 -17.21 -1.21
C GLU A 19 -11.51 -17.87 -2.27
N THR A 20 -10.19 -17.82 -2.10
CA THR A 20 -9.25 -18.42 -3.04
C THR A 20 -9.38 -19.94 -3.04
N LYS A 21 -9.71 -20.50 -4.22
CA LYS A 21 -9.86 -21.95 -4.41
C LYS A 21 -8.62 -22.50 -5.10
N GLY A 22 -8.22 -23.72 -4.75
CA GLY A 22 -7.19 -24.46 -5.49
C GLY A 22 -7.82 -25.67 -6.18
N ILE A 23 -7.37 -25.98 -7.41
CA ILE A 23 -7.71 -27.25 -8.08
C ILE A 23 -6.43 -27.93 -8.57
N ILE A 24 -6.52 -29.25 -8.74
CA ILE A 24 -5.52 -30.03 -9.47
C ILE A 24 -6.14 -30.33 -10.83
N GLY A 25 -5.51 -29.85 -11.90
CA GLY A 25 -5.93 -30.14 -13.26
C GLY A 25 -5.74 -31.61 -13.61
N ASN A 26 -6.42 -32.06 -14.66
CA ASN A 26 -6.27 -33.43 -15.17
C ASN A 26 -4.85 -33.70 -15.72
N ASP A 27 -4.07 -32.65 -15.95
CA ASP A 27 -2.64 -32.67 -16.30
C ASP A 27 -1.71 -32.82 -15.07
N GLY A 28 -2.27 -32.95 -13.87
CA GLY A 28 -1.52 -33.03 -12.61
C GLY A 28 -0.98 -31.70 -12.11
N ARG A 29 -1.29 -30.57 -12.77
CA ARG A 29 -0.81 -29.24 -12.36
C ARG A 29 -1.73 -28.62 -11.32
N HIS A 30 -1.15 -27.86 -10.40
CA HIS A 30 -1.87 -27.12 -9.38
C HIS A 30 -2.26 -25.74 -9.92
N TYR A 31 -3.55 -25.42 -9.87
CA TYR A 31 -4.09 -24.12 -10.26
C TYR A 31 -4.67 -23.41 -9.05
N VAL A 32 -4.38 -22.12 -8.94
CA VAL A 32 -5.07 -21.21 -8.02
C VAL A 32 -6.19 -20.52 -8.79
N LEU A 33 -7.42 -20.77 -8.36
CA LEU A 33 -8.64 -20.18 -8.86
C LEU A 33 -9.05 -19.04 -7.93
N ASP A 34 -8.45 -17.88 -8.15
CA ASP A 34 -8.95 -16.59 -7.68
C ASP A 34 -8.21 -15.47 -8.40
N LEU A 35 -8.80 -15.01 -9.51
CA LEU A 35 -8.23 -13.92 -10.29
C LEU A 35 -8.87 -12.56 -9.97
N LEU A 36 -9.90 -12.54 -9.12
CA LEU A 36 -10.76 -11.37 -8.97
C LEU A 36 -10.50 -10.57 -7.68
N ARG A 37 -9.96 -11.19 -6.62
CA ARG A 37 -9.72 -10.55 -5.32
C ARG A 37 -8.28 -10.65 -4.82
N THR A 38 -7.33 -10.51 -5.75
CA THR A 38 -5.90 -10.40 -5.40
C THR A 38 -5.49 -9.00 -4.98
N MET A 39 -6.26 -7.98 -5.37
CA MET A 39 -5.98 -6.58 -5.09
C MET A 39 -6.97 -5.99 -4.08
N PRO A 40 -6.56 -4.95 -3.31
CA PRO A 40 -7.43 -4.30 -2.34
C PRO A 40 -8.70 -3.76 -3.01
N PRO A 41 -9.86 -3.82 -2.32
CA PRO A 41 -11.09 -3.26 -2.85
C PRO A 41 -10.98 -1.74 -2.99
N ASP A 42 -11.61 -1.20 -4.03
CA ASP A 42 -11.75 0.23 -4.21
C ASP A 42 -12.98 0.72 -3.43
N VAL A 43 -12.75 1.27 -2.23
CA VAL A 43 -13.81 1.72 -1.32
C VAL A 43 -14.65 2.85 -1.92
N HIS A 44 -14.15 3.59 -2.91
CA HIS A 44 -14.91 4.62 -3.61
C HIS A 44 -16.10 4.07 -4.40
N TYR A 45 -16.09 2.78 -4.71
CA TYR A 45 -17.16 2.09 -5.46
C TYR A 45 -17.74 0.91 -4.68
N LEU A 46 -17.60 0.93 -3.36
CA LEU A 46 -18.19 -0.05 -2.46
C LEU A 46 -19.27 0.64 -1.60
N GLN A 47 -20.54 0.31 -1.87
CA GLN A 47 -21.71 1.04 -1.36
C GLN A 47 -21.76 1.18 0.17
N ASP A 48 -21.32 0.15 0.88
CA ASP A 48 -21.38 0.07 2.34
C ASP A 48 -20.02 0.40 2.99
N ALA A 49 -19.04 0.87 2.21
CA ALA A 49 -17.70 1.16 2.73
C ALA A 49 -17.63 2.57 3.33
N GLU A 50 -16.89 2.66 4.42
CA GLU A 50 -16.39 3.93 4.90
C GLU A 50 -15.27 4.42 3.98
N VAL A 51 -15.24 5.74 3.78
CA VAL A 51 -14.19 6.45 3.03
C VAL A 51 -13.70 7.63 3.85
N THR A 52 -12.53 8.16 3.52
CA THR A 52 -11.97 9.30 4.23
C THR A 52 -12.80 10.58 4.03
N GLU A 53 -12.63 11.56 4.91
CA GLU A 53 -13.35 12.84 4.82
C GLU A 53 -13.05 13.59 3.51
N LYS A 54 -11.82 13.50 2.99
CA LYS A 54 -11.48 14.10 1.69
C LYS A 54 -12.22 13.40 0.55
N SER A 55 -12.26 12.07 0.56
CA SER A 55 -13.02 11.30 -0.43
C SER A 55 -14.53 11.60 -0.36
N LYS A 56 -15.10 11.80 0.84
CA LYS A 56 -16.49 12.25 0.99
C LYS A 56 -16.74 13.60 0.31
N GLN A 57 -15.83 14.56 0.48
CA GLN A 57 -15.92 15.87 -0.17
C GLN A 57 -15.88 15.78 -1.71
N MET A 58 -15.25 14.74 -2.25
CA MET A 58 -15.20 14.45 -3.70
C MET A 58 -16.40 13.60 -4.19
N GLY A 59 -17.37 13.32 -3.32
CA GLY A 59 -18.61 12.60 -3.63
C GLY A 59 -18.46 11.09 -3.66
N PHE A 60 -17.57 10.52 -2.85
CA PHE A 60 -17.45 9.08 -2.63
C PHE A 60 -18.08 8.64 -1.30
N PRO A 61 -18.50 7.36 -1.16
CA PRO A 61 -18.54 6.33 -2.19
C PRO A 61 -19.67 6.57 -3.21
N ARG A 62 -19.46 6.14 -4.46
CA ARG A 62 -20.45 6.20 -5.55
C ARG A 62 -21.08 4.82 -5.76
N PRO A 63 -22.37 4.76 -6.14
CA PRO A 63 -23.00 3.50 -6.49
C PRO A 63 -22.30 2.88 -7.70
N PHE A 64 -22.02 1.58 -7.63
CA PHE A 64 -21.39 0.84 -8.71
C PHE A 64 -22.12 -0.50 -8.93
N PRO A 65 -22.27 -0.98 -10.19
CA PRO A 65 -23.11 -2.14 -10.48
C PRO A 65 -22.72 -3.44 -9.78
N HIS A 66 -21.45 -3.61 -9.39
CA HIS A 66 -20.96 -4.82 -8.73
C HIS A 66 -19.92 -4.52 -7.65
N LYS A 67 -19.77 -5.42 -6.67
CA LYS A 67 -18.83 -5.28 -5.52
C LYS A 67 -17.39 -5.74 -5.82
N LEU A 68 -16.99 -5.72 -7.09
CA LEU A 68 -15.66 -6.21 -7.55
C LEU A 68 -14.76 -5.06 -8.03
N ALA A 69 -15.04 -3.83 -7.63
CA ALA A 69 -14.12 -2.73 -7.91
C ALA A 69 -12.90 -2.89 -7.00
N THR A 70 -11.72 -3.01 -7.61
CA THR A 70 -10.44 -3.14 -6.92
C THR A 70 -9.49 -2.03 -7.37
N LEU A 71 -8.58 -1.66 -6.48
CA LEU A 71 -7.43 -0.84 -6.80
C LEU A 71 -6.48 -1.63 -7.72
N ARG A 72 -5.80 -0.93 -8.63
CA ARG A 72 -4.84 -1.54 -9.54
C ARG A 72 -3.52 -1.84 -8.83
N GLN A 73 -2.82 -2.88 -9.26
CA GLN A 73 -1.50 -3.23 -8.73
C GLN A 73 -0.53 -2.05 -8.83
N GLU A 74 -0.55 -1.32 -9.94
CA GLU A 74 0.36 -0.20 -10.17
C GLU A 74 0.14 0.92 -9.12
N LEU A 75 -1.11 1.17 -8.73
CA LEU A 75 -1.43 2.13 -7.68
C LEU A 75 -0.94 1.63 -6.31
N VAL A 76 -1.12 0.34 -6.04
CA VAL A 76 -0.68 -0.29 -4.78
C VAL A 76 0.83 -0.16 -4.62
N ASP A 77 1.58 -0.41 -5.70
CA ASP A 77 3.04 -0.28 -5.73
C ASP A 77 3.47 1.18 -5.51
N ILE A 78 2.89 2.13 -6.27
CA ILE A 78 3.18 3.56 -6.13
C ILE A 78 2.83 4.06 -4.72
N PHE A 79 1.70 3.63 -4.15
CA PHE A 79 1.29 3.99 -2.79
C PHE A 79 2.26 3.42 -1.76
N HIS A 80 2.66 2.16 -1.90
CA HIS A 80 3.62 1.52 -1.02
C HIS A 80 4.97 2.24 -1.04
N GLU A 81 5.49 2.58 -2.22
CA GLU A 81 6.70 3.37 -2.39
C GLU A 81 6.58 4.76 -1.76
N ALA A 82 5.47 5.46 -1.99
CA ALA A 82 5.21 6.77 -1.39
C ALA A 82 5.21 6.71 0.14
N ARG A 83 4.58 5.67 0.72
CA ARG A 83 4.56 5.44 2.17
C ARG A 83 5.92 5.05 2.72
N CYS A 84 6.69 4.25 2.01
CA CYS A 84 8.06 3.89 2.38
C CYS A 84 8.95 5.15 2.41
N MET A 85 8.89 5.98 1.36
CA MET A 85 9.62 7.25 1.33
C MET A 85 9.20 8.19 2.46
N GLN A 86 7.90 8.28 2.76
CA GLN A 86 7.41 9.07 3.89
C GLN A 86 7.97 8.54 5.22
N PHE A 87 7.95 7.23 5.43
CA PHE A 87 8.51 6.57 6.62
C PHE A 87 9.99 6.92 6.79
N ILE A 88 10.79 6.72 5.74
CA ILE A 88 12.24 7.00 5.74
C ILE A 88 12.51 8.47 6.09
N LYS A 89 11.76 9.38 5.47
CA LYS A 89 11.89 10.82 5.72
C LYS A 89 11.56 11.18 7.16
N MET A 90 10.50 10.61 7.73
CA MET A 90 10.08 10.89 9.10
C MET A 90 11.04 10.32 10.14
N ALA A 91 11.52 9.10 9.94
CA ALA A 91 12.54 8.49 10.80
C ALA A 91 13.84 9.32 10.78
N ALA A 92 14.33 9.69 9.59
CA ALA A 92 15.53 10.52 9.46
C ALA A 92 15.35 11.92 10.11
N ALA A 93 14.17 12.54 9.96
CA ALA A 93 13.87 13.82 10.58
C ALA A 93 13.85 13.74 12.11
N HIS A 94 13.26 12.69 12.69
CA HIS A 94 13.24 12.49 14.14
C HIS A 94 14.65 12.33 14.73
N VAL A 95 15.50 11.57 14.06
CA VAL A 95 16.89 11.38 14.49
C VAL A 95 17.64 12.70 14.47
N ARG A 96 17.58 13.44 13.35
CA ARG A 96 18.22 14.76 13.24
C ARG A 96 17.74 15.73 14.31
N GLN A 97 16.45 15.70 14.66
CA GLN A 97 15.91 16.56 15.71
C GLN A 97 16.47 16.21 17.10
N GLN A 98 16.61 14.93 17.43
CA GLN A 98 17.17 14.50 18.71
C GLN A 98 18.69 14.73 18.80
N LEU A 99 19.40 14.60 17.67
CA LEU A 99 20.83 14.89 17.59
C LEU A 99 21.12 16.39 17.70
N ASN A 100 20.32 17.26 17.10
CA ASN A 100 20.48 18.71 17.26
C ASN A 100 20.26 19.19 18.71
N ALA A 101 19.51 18.43 19.52
CA ALA A 101 19.35 18.69 20.95
C ALA A 101 20.56 18.20 21.80
N SER A 102 21.41 17.35 21.22
CA SER A 102 22.52 16.64 21.88
C SER A 102 23.83 16.99 21.18
N LYS A 103 24.63 17.94 21.70
CA LYS A 103 25.86 18.47 21.07
C LYS A 103 26.70 17.42 20.31
N GLU A 104 27.18 17.79 19.12
CA GLU A 104 28.00 16.96 18.21
C GLU A 104 29.10 16.19 18.95
N SER A 105 29.02 14.86 18.89
CA SER A 105 29.94 13.93 19.55
C SER A 105 30.11 12.68 18.68
N GLN A 106 31.12 11.85 18.94
CA GLN A 106 31.32 10.60 18.18
C GLN A 106 30.06 9.70 18.20
N GLU A 107 29.30 9.76 19.29
CA GLU A 107 28.06 9.02 19.50
C GLU A 107 26.93 9.47 18.55
N SER A 108 26.88 10.74 18.13
CA SER A 108 25.88 11.20 17.16
C SER A 108 26.09 10.63 15.77
N VAL A 109 27.37 10.47 15.36
CA VAL A 109 27.73 9.88 14.07
C VAL A 109 27.40 8.38 14.04
N ASP A 110 27.62 7.67 15.15
CA ASP A 110 27.28 6.25 15.25
C ASP A 110 25.76 6.02 15.17
N ILE A 111 24.96 6.89 15.78
CA ILE A 111 23.50 6.86 15.69
C ILE A 111 23.02 7.12 14.25
N GLU A 112 23.56 8.13 13.55
CA GLU A 112 23.18 8.40 12.16
C GLU A 112 23.49 7.22 11.23
N ASN A 113 24.64 6.58 11.42
CA ASN A 113 25.02 5.39 10.65
C ASN A 113 24.11 4.19 10.93
N GLU A 114 23.74 3.95 12.20
CA GLU A 114 22.79 2.89 12.58
C GLU A 114 21.41 3.11 11.96
N VAL A 115 20.91 4.34 11.99
CA VAL A 115 19.63 4.71 11.36
C VAL A 115 19.69 4.51 9.86
N THR A 116 20.75 4.98 9.21
CA THR A 116 20.91 4.83 7.76
C THR A 116 20.89 3.36 7.37
N ARG A 117 21.57 2.49 8.13
CA ARG A 117 21.51 1.03 7.93
C ARG A 117 20.10 0.49 8.11
N ALA A 118 19.41 0.85 9.19
CA ALA A 118 18.04 0.41 9.45
C ALA A 118 17.06 0.84 8.33
N LEU A 119 17.23 2.04 7.78
CA LEU A 119 16.41 2.54 6.67
C LEU A 119 16.66 1.79 5.36
N VAL A 120 17.91 1.38 5.11
CA VAL A 120 18.25 0.51 3.96
C VAL A 120 17.62 -0.87 4.13
N GLU A 121 17.73 -1.47 5.32
CA GLU A 121 17.11 -2.77 5.62
C GLU A 121 15.59 -2.74 5.39
N VAL A 122 14.92 -1.68 5.86
CA VAL A 122 13.48 -1.47 5.62
C VAL A 122 13.16 -1.33 4.14
N SER A 123 13.97 -0.58 3.39
CA SER A 123 13.75 -0.38 1.94
C SER A 123 13.86 -1.69 1.15
N GLU A 124 14.66 -2.64 1.65
CA GLU A 124 14.81 -3.98 1.09
C GLU A 124 13.78 -4.99 1.64
N GLY A 125 12.82 -4.55 2.45
CA GLY A 125 11.80 -5.41 3.06
C GLY A 125 12.33 -6.32 4.17
N ARG A 126 13.47 -5.97 4.79
CA ARG A 126 14.06 -6.69 5.92
C ARG A 126 13.74 -5.99 7.24
N ASP A 127 13.67 -6.76 8.32
CA ASP A 127 13.49 -6.21 9.66
C ASP A 127 14.76 -5.46 10.09
N PRO A 128 14.65 -4.18 10.50
CA PRO A 128 15.80 -3.40 10.89
C PRO A 128 16.40 -3.89 12.21
N LEU A 129 17.70 -4.21 12.23
CA LEU A 129 18.40 -4.59 13.46
C LEU A 129 18.94 -3.34 14.16
N THR A 130 18.25 -2.94 15.23
CA THR A 130 18.60 -1.74 16.02
C THR A 130 18.76 -2.06 17.50
N THR A 131 19.84 -1.53 18.09
CA THR A 131 20.14 -1.64 19.52
C THR A 131 19.97 -0.32 20.25
N CYS A 132 20.04 0.81 19.53
CA CYS A 132 19.89 2.14 20.12
C CYS A 132 18.41 2.50 20.39
N ASN A 133 18.15 3.20 21.51
CA ASN A 133 16.80 3.62 21.87
C ASN A 133 16.29 4.76 20.99
N ILE A 134 17.17 5.66 20.56
CA ILE A 134 16.83 6.81 19.70
C ILE A 134 16.34 6.32 18.34
N THR A 135 17.01 5.30 17.79
CA THR A 135 16.65 4.71 16.49
C THR A 135 15.30 3.98 16.57
N LYS A 136 15.06 3.21 17.63
CA LYS A 136 13.76 2.58 17.90
C LYS A 136 12.62 3.59 18.03
N GLU A 137 12.84 4.68 18.77
CA GLU A 137 11.84 5.73 18.92
C GLU A 137 11.54 6.42 17.57
N ALA A 138 12.57 6.70 16.78
CA ALA A 138 12.41 7.29 15.46
C ALA A 138 11.63 6.37 14.50
N LEU A 139 11.95 5.07 14.48
CA LEU A 139 11.23 4.07 13.68
C LEU A 139 9.78 3.94 14.14
N SER A 140 9.52 3.94 15.44
CA SER A 140 8.16 3.82 15.97
C SER A 140 7.29 5.04 15.64
N LYS A 141 7.84 6.26 15.78
CA LYS A 141 7.16 7.49 15.38
C LYS A 141 6.91 7.54 13.87
N ALA A 142 7.86 7.09 13.07
CA ALA A 142 7.69 6.99 11.62
C ALA A 142 6.62 5.96 11.26
N ALA A 143 6.59 4.80 11.93
CA ALA A 143 5.61 3.73 11.73
C ALA A 143 4.19 4.21 12.05
N GLU A 144 4.02 4.92 13.16
CA GLU A 144 2.76 5.55 13.54
C GLU A 144 2.27 6.53 12.47
N ALA A 145 3.17 7.40 11.98
CA ALA A 145 2.80 8.44 11.02
C ALA A 145 2.42 7.93 9.63
N VAL A 146 2.92 6.76 9.22
CA VAL A 146 2.52 6.10 7.96
C VAL A 146 1.42 5.06 8.16
N HIS A 147 0.90 4.92 9.38
CA HIS A 147 -0.12 3.93 9.76
C HIS A 147 0.31 2.49 9.45
N SER A 148 1.57 2.19 9.71
CA SER A 148 2.10 0.83 9.63
C SER A 148 1.27 -0.13 10.46
N LEU A 149 1.08 -1.36 9.96
CA LEU A 149 0.42 -2.43 10.70
C LEU A 149 1.24 -2.82 11.93
N ARG A 150 2.58 -2.67 11.85
CA ARG A 150 3.51 -2.88 12.95
C ARG A 150 3.93 -1.55 13.59
N PRO A 151 4.01 -1.49 14.94
CA PRO A 151 4.34 -0.24 15.64
C PRO A 151 5.83 0.13 15.62
N ASP A 152 6.70 -0.79 15.22
CA ASP A 152 8.16 -0.72 15.37
C ASP A 152 8.92 -0.66 14.03
N THR A 153 8.26 -0.98 12.92
CA THR A 153 8.86 -1.01 11.59
C THR A 153 7.83 -0.64 10.53
N PHE A 154 8.29 -0.45 9.29
CA PHE A 154 7.43 -0.26 8.14
C PHE A 154 6.77 -1.58 7.72
N ASP A 155 5.46 -1.63 7.76
CA ASP A 155 4.65 -2.77 7.36
C ASP A 155 3.31 -2.27 6.78
N VAL A 156 3.28 -2.13 5.45
CA VAL A 156 2.08 -1.73 4.72
C VAL A 156 1.65 -2.91 3.85
N ARG A 157 0.60 -3.60 4.28
CA ARG A 157 0.00 -4.72 3.56
C ARG A 157 -1.50 -4.54 3.46
N PHE A 158 -2.06 -5.02 2.36
CA PHE A 158 -3.48 -4.90 2.08
C PHE A 158 -4.19 -6.23 2.31
N ASN A 159 -5.27 -6.19 3.09
CA ASN A 159 -6.19 -7.31 3.21
C ASN A 159 -7.34 -7.13 2.19
N PRO A 160 -7.45 -7.96 1.14
CA PRO A 160 -8.53 -7.84 0.16
C PRO A 160 -9.91 -8.09 0.76
N ASP A 161 -9.99 -8.79 1.90
CA ASP A 161 -11.24 -9.19 2.52
C ASP A 161 -11.69 -8.27 3.66
N CYS A 162 -10.97 -7.20 3.99
CA CYS A 162 -11.27 -6.38 5.18
C CYS A 162 -12.65 -5.68 5.15
N PHE A 163 -13.27 -5.55 3.98
CA PHE A 163 -14.65 -5.06 3.80
C PHE A 163 -15.64 -6.18 3.42
N SER A 164 -15.23 -7.44 3.52
CA SER A 164 -16.11 -8.57 3.23
C SER A 164 -16.99 -8.90 4.41
N ASN A 165 -18.30 -8.98 4.17
CA ASN A 165 -19.27 -9.37 5.20
C ASN A 165 -19.43 -10.90 5.32
N THR A 166 -18.86 -11.67 4.39
CA THR A 166 -18.98 -13.13 4.34
C THR A 166 -17.77 -13.83 4.96
N VAL A 167 -16.65 -13.13 5.09
CA VAL A 167 -15.39 -13.70 5.59
C VAL A 167 -15.34 -13.57 7.11
N LYS A 168 -15.00 -14.67 7.78
CA LYS A 168 -14.75 -14.68 9.23
C LYS A 168 -13.27 -14.41 9.49
N HIS A 169 -12.98 -13.21 9.97
CA HIS A 169 -11.64 -12.77 10.31
C HIS A 169 -11.08 -13.46 11.56
N ALA A 170 -9.74 -13.49 11.65
CA ALA A 170 -9.05 -14.16 12.74
C ALA A 170 -9.18 -13.36 14.07
N PRO A 171 -9.29 -14.03 15.23
CA PRO A 171 -9.33 -13.34 16.51
C PRO A 171 -7.97 -12.67 16.77
N GLY A 172 -7.95 -11.34 16.83
CA GLY A 172 -6.73 -10.53 17.00
C GLY A 172 -6.29 -9.77 15.74
N GLU A 173 -6.99 -9.93 14.62
CA GLU A 173 -6.76 -9.11 13.42
C GLU A 173 -7.26 -7.66 13.65
N ASP A 174 -6.39 -6.69 13.39
CA ASP A 174 -6.72 -5.26 13.48
C ASP A 174 -7.37 -4.79 12.17
N LEU A 175 -8.67 -5.10 12.01
CA LEU A 175 -9.44 -4.73 10.82
C LEU A 175 -9.55 -3.22 10.63
N GLU A 176 -9.52 -2.44 11.71
CA GLU A 176 -9.59 -0.98 11.64
C GLU A 176 -8.36 -0.43 10.93
N LYS A 177 -7.15 -0.85 11.32
CA LYS A 177 -5.91 -0.45 10.62
C LYS A 177 -5.88 -0.93 9.17
N GLN A 178 -6.34 -2.15 8.91
CA GLN A 178 -6.36 -2.68 7.54
C GLN A 178 -7.31 -1.90 6.63
N ARG A 179 -8.54 -1.64 7.09
CA ARG A 179 -9.51 -0.80 6.37
C ARG A 179 -8.97 0.60 6.14
N ARG A 180 -8.31 1.16 7.15
CA ARG A 180 -7.68 2.47 7.05
C ARG A 180 -6.65 2.54 5.92
N LEU A 181 -5.77 1.55 5.78
CA LEU A 181 -4.81 1.51 4.67
C LEU A 181 -5.50 1.49 3.31
N VAL A 182 -6.57 0.69 3.15
CA VAL A 182 -7.35 0.66 1.90
C VAL A 182 -7.99 2.02 1.62
N MET A 183 -8.60 2.65 2.62
CA MET A 183 -9.21 3.97 2.49
C MET A 183 -8.17 5.03 2.11
N GLU A 184 -6.99 4.99 2.71
CA GLU A 184 -5.91 5.93 2.43
C GLU A 184 -5.28 5.72 1.04
N ALA A 185 -5.21 4.48 0.56
CA ALA A 185 -4.77 4.19 -0.81
C ALA A 185 -5.79 4.69 -1.85
N ALA A 186 -7.09 4.53 -1.57
CA ALA A 186 -8.15 5.10 -2.39
C ALA A 186 -8.12 6.64 -2.37
N GLU A 187 -7.95 7.27 -1.20
CA GLU A 187 -7.75 8.73 -1.12
C GLU A 187 -6.54 9.17 -1.95
N PHE A 188 -5.40 8.47 -1.81
CA PHE A 188 -4.17 8.78 -2.54
C PHE A 188 -4.36 8.76 -4.06
N LEU A 189 -5.18 7.84 -4.58
CA LEU A 189 -5.53 7.82 -6.00
C LEU A 189 -6.14 9.15 -6.44
N VAL A 190 -7.10 9.68 -5.71
CA VAL A 190 -7.86 10.87 -6.11
C VAL A 190 -7.20 12.19 -5.72
N THR A 191 -6.41 12.21 -4.65
CA THR A 191 -5.73 13.43 -4.16
C THR A 191 -4.32 13.61 -4.72
N CYS A 192 -3.68 12.53 -5.17
CA CYS A 192 -2.29 12.57 -5.65
C CYS A 192 -2.20 12.07 -7.10
N GLN A 193 -2.56 10.81 -7.38
CA GLN A 193 -2.32 10.21 -8.70
C GLN A 193 -3.15 10.85 -9.82
N LEU A 194 -4.43 11.16 -9.58
CA LEU A 194 -5.27 11.84 -10.57
C LEU A 194 -4.73 13.24 -10.90
N PRO A 195 -4.47 14.16 -9.93
CA PRO A 195 -3.85 15.45 -10.23
C PRO A 195 -2.49 15.35 -10.91
N GLU A 196 -1.62 14.42 -10.48
CA GLU A 196 -0.29 14.24 -11.06
C GLU A 196 -0.36 13.74 -12.51
N PHE A 197 -1.32 12.87 -12.82
CA PHE A 197 -1.60 12.45 -14.19
C PHE A 197 -2.06 13.62 -15.06
N VAL A 198 -2.98 14.46 -14.57
CA VAL A 198 -3.45 15.65 -15.30
C VAL A 198 -2.32 16.65 -15.51
N SER A 199 -1.52 16.93 -14.48
CA SER A 199 -0.34 17.80 -14.59
C SER A 199 0.64 17.26 -15.63
N SER A 200 0.87 15.95 -15.65
CA SER A 200 1.74 15.30 -16.64
C SER A 200 1.25 15.50 -18.08
N CYS A 201 -0.08 15.48 -18.31
CA CYS A 201 -0.67 15.78 -19.61
C CYS A 201 -0.50 17.27 -19.98
N VAL A 202 -0.73 18.18 -19.02
CA VAL A 202 -0.63 19.63 -19.23
C VAL A 202 0.81 20.06 -19.55
N ASP A 203 1.78 19.50 -18.84
CA ASP A 203 3.21 19.78 -19.05
C ASP A 203 3.81 18.99 -20.21
N ALA A 204 2.98 18.23 -20.95
CA ALA A 204 3.35 17.37 -22.07
C ALA A 204 4.44 16.33 -21.74
N SER A 205 4.59 15.94 -20.47
CA SER A 205 5.46 14.82 -20.07
C SER A 205 4.86 13.47 -20.50
N ILE A 206 3.52 13.41 -20.63
CA ILE A 206 2.80 12.35 -21.33
C ILE A 206 1.83 12.98 -22.34
N THR A 207 1.67 12.34 -23.49
CA THR A 207 0.77 12.83 -24.55
C THR A 207 -0.06 11.68 -25.09
N PRO A 208 -1.27 11.43 -24.55
CA PRO A 208 -2.17 10.43 -25.12
C PRO A 208 -2.63 10.89 -26.50
N ILE A 209 -2.37 10.07 -27.53
CA ILE A 209 -2.70 10.40 -28.93
C ILE A 209 -4.13 9.95 -29.25
N ASP A 210 -4.55 8.82 -28.69
CA ASP A 210 -5.86 8.21 -28.87
C ASP A 210 -6.39 7.62 -27.56
N GLY A 211 -7.59 7.03 -27.62
CA GLY A 211 -8.25 6.45 -26.45
C GLY A 211 -7.51 5.23 -25.88
N GLU A 212 -6.82 4.45 -26.72
CA GLU A 212 -6.02 3.30 -26.28
C GLU A 212 -4.78 3.78 -25.50
N SER A 213 -4.02 4.71 -26.06
CA SER A 213 -2.86 5.33 -25.41
C SER A 213 -3.25 6.00 -24.08
N LEU A 214 -4.42 6.66 -24.05
CA LEU A 214 -4.94 7.26 -22.81
C LEU A 214 -5.21 6.19 -21.75
N CYS A 215 -5.88 5.10 -22.11
CA CYS A 215 -6.16 4.01 -21.18
C CYS A 215 -4.87 3.38 -20.65
N ASP A 216 -3.89 3.15 -21.51
CA ASP A 216 -2.60 2.58 -21.11
C ASP A 216 -1.83 3.50 -20.16
N LEU A 217 -1.79 4.81 -20.44
CA LEU A 217 -1.14 5.79 -19.57
C LEU A 217 -1.84 5.93 -18.22
N MET A 218 -3.17 5.84 -18.18
CA MET A 218 -3.94 5.81 -16.93
C MET A 218 -3.61 4.55 -16.13
N HIS A 219 -3.65 3.39 -16.78
CA HIS A 219 -3.36 2.10 -16.15
C HIS A 219 -1.92 2.00 -15.63
N ALA A 220 -0.95 2.55 -16.35
CA ALA A 220 0.45 2.61 -15.94
C ALA A 220 0.66 3.43 -14.64
N ARG A 221 -0.27 4.34 -14.32
CA ARG A 221 -0.32 5.05 -13.03
C ARG A 221 -1.32 4.46 -12.04
N GLY A 222 -1.81 3.25 -12.30
CA GLY A 222 -2.79 2.58 -11.44
C GLY A 222 -4.18 3.22 -11.43
N ILE A 223 -4.49 4.07 -12.39
CA ILE A 223 -5.78 4.74 -12.50
C ILE A 223 -6.74 3.85 -13.30
N ASN A 224 -7.81 3.39 -12.68
CA ASN A 224 -8.87 2.68 -13.39
C ASN A 224 -9.67 3.64 -14.30
N VAL A 225 -10.09 3.18 -15.49
CA VAL A 225 -10.93 3.96 -16.44
C VAL A 225 -12.23 4.48 -15.82
N ARG A 226 -12.73 3.85 -14.75
CA ARG A 226 -13.89 4.35 -13.98
C ARG A 226 -13.71 5.77 -13.43
N TYR A 227 -12.45 6.22 -13.23
CA TYR A 227 -12.08 7.57 -12.80
C TYR A 227 -11.88 8.55 -13.96
N LEU A 228 -12.06 8.15 -15.22
CA LEU A 228 -11.94 9.03 -16.39
C LEU A 228 -12.85 10.25 -16.26
N GLY A 229 -14.05 10.08 -15.70
CA GLY A 229 -14.97 11.17 -15.44
C GLY A 229 -14.49 12.17 -14.39
N ASP A 230 -13.60 11.76 -13.48
CA ASP A 230 -12.98 12.66 -12.49
C ASP A 230 -11.80 13.41 -13.11
N ILE A 231 -10.99 12.75 -13.97
CA ILE A 231 -9.93 13.39 -14.76
C ILE A 231 -10.47 14.54 -15.62
N VAL A 232 -11.60 14.32 -16.31
CA VAL A 232 -12.20 15.34 -17.19
C VAL A 232 -12.71 16.57 -16.42
N ARG A 233 -12.92 16.47 -15.11
CA ARG A 233 -13.43 17.56 -14.26
C ARG A 233 -12.32 18.38 -13.59
N MET A 234 -11.08 17.91 -13.61
CA MET A 234 -9.90 18.58 -13.04
C MET A 234 -9.32 19.58 -14.03
#